data_AF-A0A956AMG5-F1
#
_entry.id   AF-A0A956AMG5-F1
#
_cell.length_a   1.000
_cell.length_b   1.000
_cell.length_c   1.000
_cell.angle_alpha   90.00
_cell.angle_beta   90.00
_cell.angle_gamma   90.00
#
_symmetry.space_group_name_H-M   'P 1'
#
loop_
_entity.id
_entity.type
_entity.pdbx_description
1 polymer ?
#
loop_
_entity_poly.entity_id
_entity_poly.type
_entity_poly.pdbx_seq_one_letter_code
_entity_poly.pdbx_strand_id
1 'polypeptide(L)'
;MSASSPAPKTPLTCAGCGVALPLGTEPTIHCRHCGAIAAVPAAYLEGVALQRGTREAYAASAPRWRALAAGSGAAWQASAAAALVLFPPCATALGRWGLRWDSTRTQALLTLPALFVAFGIWTVASTARRMRAAARSELAARPPSRQGGEPGCRACGAPLPEAPAAQGVQLSAVCGYCGTESLLIEVPTEHLRAERRDAQRSLAEVSDALGRRLRWMTVGLLGALASAALVSAALLVALAVG
;
A
#
# COMPACT_ATOMS: atom_id res chain seq x y z
N MET A 1 20.82 12.18 0.81
CA MET A 1 21.30 12.45 2.19
C MET A 1 20.54 11.51 3.11
N SER A 2 21.15 10.39 3.48
CA SER A 2 20.53 9.43 4.42
C SER A 2 20.79 9.96 5.83
N ALA A 3 19.76 10.50 6.49
CA ALA A 3 19.86 10.86 7.90
C ALA A 3 20.19 9.59 8.69
N SER A 4 21.31 9.60 9.41
CA SER A 4 21.70 8.53 10.31
C SER A 4 20.59 8.36 11.36
N SER A 5 19.97 7.17 11.39
CA SER A 5 18.96 6.86 12.39
C SER A 5 19.60 6.89 13.78
N PRO A 6 18.99 7.56 14.77
CA PRO A 6 19.50 7.57 16.14
C PRO A 6 19.56 6.14 16.68
N ALA A 7 20.59 5.84 17.48
CA ALA A 7 20.75 4.54 18.11
C ALA A 7 19.48 4.14 18.89
N PRO A 8 19.06 2.86 18.85
CA PRO A 8 17.85 2.40 19.51
C PRO A 8 17.94 2.61 21.02
N LYS A 9 17.02 3.41 21.58
CA LYS A 9 16.93 3.65 23.03
C LYS A 9 16.03 2.61 23.69
N THR A 10 16.45 2.11 24.84
CA THR A 10 15.64 1.19 25.66
C THR A 10 14.31 1.84 26.05
N PRO A 11 13.17 1.14 25.97
CA PRO A 11 11.89 1.68 26.42
C PRO A 11 11.93 2.09 27.90
N LEU A 12 11.35 3.25 28.26
CA LEU A 12 11.19 3.64 29.65
C LEU A 12 10.09 2.76 30.26
N THR A 13 10.37 2.14 31.40
CA THR A 13 9.41 1.31 32.15
C THR A 13 8.90 2.05 33.37
N CYS A 14 7.62 1.93 33.66
CA CYS A 14 7.01 2.49 34.87
C CYS A 14 7.60 1.83 36.12
N ALA A 15 8.07 2.64 37.08
CA ALA A 15 8.59 2.13 38.35
C ALA A 15 7.52 1.44 39.23
N GLY A 16 6.24 1.78 39.04
CA GLY A 16 5.14 1.20 39.82
C GLY A 16 4.67 -0.17 39.32
N CYS A 17 4.48 -0.32 38.00
CA CYS A 17 3.90 -1.54 37.43
C CYS A 17 4.77 -2.26 36.39
N GLY A 18 5.96 -1.73 36.07
CA GLY A 18 6.90 -2.31 35.09
C GLY A 18 6.49 -2.16 33.62
N VAL A 19 5.31 -1.61 33.31
CA VAL A 19 4.83 -1.44 31.93
C VAL A 19 5.63 -0.35 31.21
N ALA A 20 5.94 -0.57 29.93
CA ALA A 20 6.59 0.43 29.09
C ALA A 20 5.70 1.68 28.94
N LEU A 21 6.29 2.87 28.99
CA LEU A 21 5.58 4.15 28.94
C LEU A 21 5.63 4.76 27.53
N PRO A 22 4.53 5.34 27.01
CA PRO A 22 4.54 6.04 25.74
C PRO A 22 5.29 7.38 25.86
N LEU A 23 6.23 7.66 24.96
CA LEU A 23 6.95 8.94 24.96
C LEU A 23 6.12 10.08 24.36
N GLY A 24 5.90 11.12 25.16
CA GLY A 24 5.33 12.40 24.73
C GLY A 24 6.39 13.49 24.55
N THR A 25 5.93 14.72 24.33
CA THR A 25 6.76 15.93 24.33
C THR A 25 6.92 16.53 25.73
N GLU A 26 6.15 16.04 26.70
CA GLU A 26 6.13 16.55 28.06
C GLU A 26 7.29 15.93 28.88
N PRO A 27 7.88 16.68 29.82
CA PRO A 27 8.98 16.20 30.67
C PRO A 27 8.52 15.15 31.70
N THR A 28 7.22 14.97 31.86
CA THR A 28 6.59 14.03 32.79
C THR A 28 5.57 13.19 32.04
N ILE A 29 5.49 11.89 32.33
CA ILE A 29 4.49 10.98 31.75
C ILE A 29 3.73 10.28 32.88
N HIS A 30 2.40 10.27 32.77
CA HIS A 30 1.54 9.48 33.63
C HIS A 30 1.39 8.06 33.10
N CYS A 31 1.65 7.06 33.94
CA CYS A 31 1.37 5.67 33.60
C CYS A 31 -0.14 5.46 33.48
N ARG A 32 -0.62 5.09 32.29
CA ARG A 32 -2.04 4.78 32.06
C ARG A 32 -2.53 3.58 32.88
N HIS A 33 -1.64 2.71 33.34
CA HIS A 33 -2.03 1.52 34.09
C HIS A 33 -2.17 1.74 35.60
N CYS A 34 -1.20 2.42 36.22
CA CYS A 34 -1.16 2.60 37.69
C CYS A 34 -1.17 4.07 38.14
N GLY A 35 -1.27 5.02 37.22
CA GLY A 35 -1.28 6.46 37.51
C GLY A 35 0.06 7.07 37.92
N ALA A 36 1.07 6.25 38.21
CA ALA A 36 2.41 6.69 38.63
C ALA A 36 3.03 7.67 37.61
N ILE A 37 3.66 8.72 38.12
CA ILE A 37 4.32 9.76 37.32
C ILE A 37 5.79 9.37 37.15
N ALA A 38 6.28 9.40 35.91
CA ALA A 38 7.68 9.18 35.59
C ALA A 38 8.29 10.43 34.93
N ALA A 39 9.48 10.82 35.37
CA ALA A 39 10.26 11.86 34.71
C ALA A 39 10.91 11.30 33.44
N VAL A 40 10.82 12.06 32.34
CA VAL A 40 11.43 11.70 31.06
C VAL A 40 12.86 12.23 31.02
N PRO A 41 13.88 11.38 30.81
CA PRO A 41 15.25 11.88 30.72
C PRO A 41 15.42 12.82 29.52
N ALA A 42 16.21 13.89 29.69
CA ALA A 42 16.41 14.93 28.67
C ALA A 42 16.82 14.38 27.29
N ALA A 43 17.67 13.34 27.27
CA ALA A 43 18.09 12.68 26.05
C ALA A 43 16.92 12.10 25.23
N TYR A 44 15.83 11.66 25.87
CA TYR A 44 14.63 11.20 25.15
C TYR A 44 13.83 12.37 24.58
N LEU A 45 13.70 13.46 25.34
CA LEU A 45 13.01 14.67 24.90
C LEU A 45 13.67 15.28 23.65
N GLU A 46 15.01 15.34 23.61
CA GLU A 46 15.76 15.77 22.43
C GLU A 46 15.49 14.88 21.22
N GLY A 47 15.44 13.55 21.42
CA GLY A 47 15.10 12.60 20.37
C GLY A 47 13.68 12.82 19.81
N VAL A 48 12.71 13.08 20.68
CA VAL A 48 11.33 13.39 20.27
C VAL A 48 11.28 14.73 19.53
N ALA A 49 12.04 15.73 19.98
CA ALA A 49 12.12 17.04 19.32
C ALA A 49 12.69 16.93 17.90
N LEU A 50 13.77 16.15 17.70
CA LEU A 50 14.33 15.89 16.36
C LEU A 50 13.34 15.19 15.42
N GLN A 51 12.46 14.34 15.96
CA GLN A 51 11.44 13.65 15.16
C GLN A 51 10.23 14.54 14.81
N ARG A 52 10.06 15.70 15.45
CA ARG A 52 8.88 16.56 15.27
C ARG A 52 8.69 16.97 13.81
N GLY A 53 9.73 17.49 13.16
CA GLY A 53 9.64 17.92 11.76
C GLY A 53 9.31 16.77 10.80
N THR A 54 9.78 15.55 11.11
CA THR A 54 9.41 14.35 10.34
C THR A 54 7.94 14.01 10.51
N ARG A 55 7.42 14.03 11.75
CA ARG A 55 6.00 13.79 12.04
C ARG A 55 5.09 14.82 11.39
N GLU A 56 5.48 16.09 11.39
CA GLU A 56 4.74 17.19 10.74
C GLU A 56 4.71 17.00 9.21
N ALA A 57 5.84 16.68 8.60
CA ALA A 57 5.90 16.39 7.16
C ALA A 57 4.97 15.20 6.79
N TYR A 58 4.96 14.16 7.62
CA TYR A 58 4.05 13.03 7.42
C TYR A 58 2.58 13.43 7.62
N ALA A 59 2.26 14.17 8.67
CA ALA A 59 0.90 14.67 8.91
C ALA A 59 0.38 15.51 7.74
N ALA A 60 1.23 16.37 7.16
CA ALA A 60 0.90 17.16 5.98
C ALA A 60 0.68 16.29 4.72
N SER A 61 1.37 15.14 4.61
CA SER A 61 1.20 14.20 3.50
C SER A 61 0.01 13.24 3.67
N ALA A 62 -0.48 13.05 4.91
CA ALA A 62 -1.55 12.12 5.25
C ALA A 62 -2.81 12.24 4.36
N PRO A 63 -3.35 13.44 4.04
CA PRO A 63 -4.52 13.53 3.16
C PRO A 63 -4.24 13.02 1.74
N ARG A 64 -3.02 13.22 1.19
CA ARG A 64 -2.65 12.68 -0.13
C ARG A 64 -2.57 11.16 -0.09
N TRP A 65 -1.99 10.59 0.97
CA TRP A 65 -1.96 9.15 1.17
C TRP A 65 -3.35 8.55 1.35
N ARG A 66 -4.24 9.23 2.09
CA ARG A 66 -5.66 8.84 2.21
C ARG A 66 -6.35 8.86 0.86
N ALA A 67 -6.15 9.90 0.05
CA ALA A 67 -6.72 10.00 -1.29
C ALA A 67 -6.20 8.86 -2.19
N LEU A 68 -4.91 8.54 -2.14
CA LEU A 68 -4.33 7.41 -2.89
C LEU A 68 -4.85 6.05 -2.38
N ALA A 69 -5.10 5.90 -1.08
CA ALA A 69 -5.66 4.70 -0.50
C ALA A 69 -7.15 4.53 -0.82
N ALA A 70 -7.91 5.64 -0.81
CA ALA A 70 -9.32 5.71 -1.15
C ALA A 70 -9.59 5.61 -2.66
N GLY A 71 -8.62 6.03 -3.49
CA GLY A 71 -8.53 5.79 -4.93
C GLY A 71 -8.37 4.29 -5.18
N SER A 72 -9.46 3.57 -4.99
CA SER A 72 -9.44 2.17 -4.65
C SER A 72 -8.90 1.34 -5.80
N GLY A 73 -7.89 0.53 -5.51
CA GLY A 73 -7.51 -0.57 -6.41
C GLY A 73 -8.70 -1.51 -6.70
N ALA A 74 -9.79 -1.43 -5.93
CA ALA A 74 -11.05 -2.09 -6.21
C ALA A 74 -11.79 -1.44 -7.39
N ALA A 75 -11.94 -0.11 -7.43
CA ALA A 75 -12.56 0.58 -8.56
C ALA A 75 -11.80 0.36 -9.86
N TRP A 76 -10.47 0.50 -9.84
CA TRP A 76 -9.64 0.24 -11.03
C TRP A 76 -9.78 -1.19 -11.55
N GLN A 77 -9.95 -2.15 -10.65
CA GLN A 77 -10.16 -3.53 -11.07
C GLN A 77 -11.57 -3.83 -11.52
N ALA A 78 -12.58 -3.25 -10.87
CA ALA A 78 -13.94 -3.34 -11.35
C ALA A 78 -14.03 -2.74 -12.77
N SER A 79 -13.38 -1.61 -13.02
CA SER A 79 -13.26 -1.02 -14.35
C SER A 79 -12.50 -1.91 -15.33
N ALA A 80 -11.37 -2.52 -14.93
CA ALA A 80 -10.62 -3.43 -15.79
C ALA A 80 -11.41 -4.71 -16.12
N ALA A 81 -12.11 -5.29 -15.14
CA ALA A 81 -12.99 -6.43 -15.33
C ALA A 81 -14.20 -6.07 -16.21
N ALA A 82 -14.83 -4.92 -15.96
CA ALA A 82 -15.92 -4.43 -16.79
C ALA A 82 -15.45 -4.20 -18.23
N ALA A 83 -14.25 -3.66 -18.45
CA ALA A 83 -13.66 -3.53 -19.77
C ALA A 83 -13.44 -4.90 -20.43
N LEU A 84 -12.87 -5.89 -19.72
CA LEU A 84 -12.71 -7.26 -20.25
C LEU A 84 -14.04 -7.88 -20.71
N VAL A 85 -15.13 -7.61 -19.98
CA VAL A 85 -16.45 -8.18 -20.26
C VAL A 85 -17.21 -7.41 -21.34
N LEU A 86 -17.18 -6.08 -21.30
CA LEU A 86 -17.98 -5.22 -22.18
C LEU A 86 -17.29 -4.90 -23.51
N PHE A 87 -15.95 -4.91 -23.56
CA PHE A 87 -15.23 -4.48 -24.75
C PHE A 87 -15.42 -5.42 -25.95
N PRO A 88 -15.35 -6.77 -25.81
CA PRO A 88 -15.60 -7.67 -26.93
C PRO A 88 -16.98 -7.49 -27.59
N PRO A 89 -18.13 -7.53 -26.86
CA PRO A 89 -19.43 -7.36 -27.49
C PRO A 89 -19.59 -5.96 -28.10
N CYS A 90 -19.12 -4.89 -27.45
CA CYS A 90 -19.16 -3.54 -28.01
C CYS A 90 -18.34 -3.41 -29.30
N ALA A 91 -17.13 -3.97 -29.34
CA ALA A 91 -16.30 -3.98 -30.54
C ALA A 91 -16.97 -4.76 -31.68
N THR A 92 -17.61 -5.90 -31.38
CA THR A 92 -18.35 -6.67 -32.39
C THR A 92 -19.57 -5.93 -32.92
N ALA A 93 -20.32 -5.23 -32.05
CA ALA A 93 -21.49 -4.44 -32.44
C ALA A 93 -21.10 -3.23 -33.30
N LEU A 94 -20.05 -2.49 -32.90
CA LEU A 94 -19.51 -1.36 -33.66
C LEU A 94 -18.97 -1.79 -35.04
N GLY A 95 -18.22 -2.89 -35.10
CA GLY A 95 -17.70 -3.41 -36.38
C GLY A 95 -18.83 -3.84 -37.34
N ARG A 96 -19.88 -4.46 -36.81
CA ARG A 96 -21.01 -4.96 -37.60
C ARG A 96 -21.92 -3.84 -38.11
N TRP A 97 -22.14 -2.79 -37.32
CA TRP A 97 -23.04 -1.69 -37.69
C TRP A 97 -22.35 -0.50 -38.36
N GLY A 98 -21.10 -0.20 -38.02
CA GLY A 98 -20.39 0.98 -38.54
C GLY A 98 -19.58 0.72 -39.81
N LEU A 99 -18.94 -0.45 -39.92
CA LEU A 99 -17.86 -0.68 -40.90
C LEU A 99 -18.14 -1.80 -41.91
N ARG A 100 -19.29 -2.49 -41.79
CA ARG A 100 -19.66 -3.67 -42.62
C ARG A 100 -18.53 -4.71 -42.72
N TRP A 101 -17.76 -4.87 -41.64
CA TRP A 101 -16.69 -5.88 -41.58
C TRP A 101 -17.31 -7.25 -41.35
N ASP A 102 -17.49 -8.02 -42.43
CA ASP A 102 -18.13 -9.34 -42.40
C ASP A 102 -17.16 -10.49 -42.06
N SER A 103 -15.87 -10.18 -41.81
CA SER A 103 -14.86 -11.21 -41.57
C SER A 103 -14.59 -11.43 -40.09
N THR A 104 -14.71 -12.69 -39.65
CA THR A 104 -14.21 -13.18 -38.35
C THR A 104 -12.75 -12.78 -38.09
N ARG A 105 -11.94 -12.62 -39.14
CA ARG A 105 -10.55 -12.16 -39.04
C ARG A 105 -10.45 -10.74 -38.49
N THR A 106 -11.32 -9.83 -38.91
CA THR A 106 -11.29 -8.43 -38.46
C THR A 106 -11.74 -8.29 -37.01
N GLN A 107 -12.72 -9.11 -36.58
CA GLN A 107 -13.08 -9.21 -35.16
C GLN A 107 -11.93 -9.76 -34.31
N ALA A 108 -11.21 -10.78 -34.77
CA ALA A 108 -10.05 -11.32 -34.06
C ALA A 108 -8.91 -10.28 -33.93
N LEU A 109 -8.65 -9.51 -34.99
CA LEU A 109 -7.64 -8.45 -35.02
C LEU A 109 -7.88 -7.34 -33.99
N LEU A 110 -9.15 -7.05 -33.64
CA LEU A 110 -9.49 -6.01 -32.66
C LEU A 110 -9.65 -6.55 -31.24
N THR A 111 -10.21 -7.75 -31.11
CA THR A 111 -10.49 -8.34 -29.79
C THR A 111 -9.23 -8.84 -29.11
N LEU A 112 -8.27 -9.43 -29.83
CA LEU A 112 -7.04 -9.95 -29.24
C LEU A 112 -6.18 -8.87 -28.55
N PRO A 113 -5.86 -7.72 -29.18
CA PRO A 113 -5.10 -6.67 -28.51
C PRO A 113 -5.84 -6.10 -27.29
N ALA A 114 -7.16 -5.94 -27.39
CA ALA A 114 -7.97 -5.42 -26.28
C ALA A 114 -7.97 -6.37 -25.07
N LEU A 115 -8.14 -7.68 -25.30
CA LEU A 115 -8.04 -8.70 -24.26
C LEU A 115 -6.64 -8.72 -23.64
N PHE A 116 -5.59 -8.60 -24.46
CA PHE A 116 -4.21 -8.56 -23.98
C PHE A 116 -3.95 -7.35 -23.06
N VAL A 117 -4.39 -6.15 -23.48
CA VAL A 117 -4.27 -4.93 -22.66
C VAL A 117 -5.02 -5.07 -21.35
N ALA A 118 -6.27 -5.55 -21.40
CA ALA A 118 -7.11 -5.61 -20.22
C ALA A 118 -6.64 -6.72 -19.24
N PHE A 119 -6.11 -7.84 -19.74
CA PHE A 119 -5.41 -8.84 -18.93
C PHE A 119 -4.11 -8.27 -18.32
N GLY A 120 -3.36 -7.46 -19.07
CA GLY A 120 -2.19 -6.73 -18.57
C GLY A 120 -2.54 -5.81 -17.40
N ILE A 121 -3.60 -5.01 -17.52
CA ILE A 121 -4.08 -4.13 -16.45
C ILE A 121 -4.50 -4.95 -15.22
N TRP A 122 -5.25 -6.04 -15.43
CA TRP A 122 -5.69 -6.92 -14.34
C TRP A 122 -4.51 -7.55 -13.57
N THR A 123 -3.50 -8.03 -14.28
CA THR A 123 -2.30 -8.64 -13.66
C THR A 123 -1.47 -7.62 -12.89
N VAL A 124 -1.30 -6.40 -13.42
CA VAL A 124 -0.63 -5.29 -12.70
C VAL A 124 -1.42 -4.91 -11.45
N ALA A 125 -2.72 -4.70 -11.57
CA ALA A 125 -3.57 -4.29 -10.45
C ALA A 125 -3.62 -5.34 -9.34
N SER A 126 -3.77 -6.62 -9.70
CA SER A 126 -3.79 -7.73 -8.73
C SER A 126 -2.44 -7.88 -8.02
N THR A 127 -1.33 -7.75 -8.75
CA THR A 127 0.02 -7.77 -8.16
C THR A 127 0.22 -6.60 -7.22
N ALA A 128 -0.13 -5.37 -7.64
CA ALA A 128 -0.01 -4.18 -6.81
C ALA A 128 -0.79 -4.32 -5.49
N ARG A 129 -1.96 -4.97 -5.50
CA ARG A 129 -2.71 -5.26 -4.27
C ARG A 129 -1.98 -6.22 -3.34
N ARG A 130 -1.43 -7.32 -3.87
CA ARG A 130 -0.64 -8.27 -3.07
C ARG A 130 0.59 -7.60 -2.45
N MET A 131 1.31 -6.77 -3.22
CA MET A 131 2.45 -6.02 -2.70
C MET A 131 2.04 -5.04 -1.60
N ARG A 132 0.93 -4.32 -1.78
CA ARG A 132 0.42 -3.40 -0.75
C ARG A 132 -0.01 -4.16 0.51
N ALA A 133 -0.64 -5.32 0.38
CA ALA A 133 -1.01 -6.15 1.53
C ALA A 133 0.24 -6.64 2.30
N ALA A 134 1.24 -7.17 1.57
CA ALA A 134 2.50 -7.60 2.17
C ALA A 134 3.25 -6.43 2.84
N ALA A 135 3.40 -5.30 2.13
CA ALA A 135 4.03 -4.10 2.68
C ALA A 135 3.29 -3.58 3.91
N ARG A 136 1.96 -3.58 3.92
CA ARG A 136 1.17 -3.21 5.10
C ARG A 136 1.44 -4.13 6.27
N SER A 137 1.60 -5.43 6.04
CA SER A 137 1.87 -6.41 7.11
C SER A 137 3.26 -6.24 7.73
N GLU A 138 4.25 -5.90 6.92
CA GLU A 138 5.61 -5.60 7.37
C GLU A 138 5.67 -4.26 8.10
N LEU A 139 4.85 -3.29 7.67
CA LEU A 139 4.80 -1.99 8.29
C LEU A 139 3.88 -1.92 9.51
N ALA A 140 3.02 -2.93 9.73
CA ALA A 140 2.00 -2.95 10.77
C ALA A 140 2.61 -2.89 12.18
N ALA A 141 1.96 -2.14 13.06
CA ALA A 141 2.26 -2.16 14.48
C ALA A 141 2.11 -3.58 15.04
N ARG A 142 2.91 -3.88 16.08
CA ARG A 142 2.80 -5.14 16.82
C ARG A 142 1.43 -5.16 17.53
N PRO A 143 0.66 -6.25 17.41
CA PRO A 143 -0.64 -6.33 18.07
C PRO A 143 -0.45 -6.20 19.60
N PRO A 144 -1.43 -5.65 20.31
CA PRO A 144 -1.34 -5.52 21.75
C PRO A 144 -1.25 -6.89 22.41
N SER A 145 -0.45 -6.99 23.48
CA SER A 145 -0.27 -8.25 24.23
C SER A 145 -1.49 -8.64 25.06
N ARG A 146 -2.44 -7.70 25.26
CA ARG A 146 -3.71 -7.89 25.97
C ARG A 146 -4.84 -7.30 25.14
N GLN A 147 -6.02 -7.88 25.26
CA GLN A 147 -7.22 -7.35 24.60
C GLN A 147 -7.51 -5.94 25.13
N GLY A 148 -7.64 -4.97 24.23
CA GLY A 148 -7.78 -3.53 24.58
C GLY A 148 -6.49 -2.83 25.01
N GLY A 149 -5.32 -3.47 24.89
CA GLY A 149 -4.03 -2.82 25.13
C GLY A 149 -3.57 -1.95 23.96
N GLU A 150 -2.56 -1.11 24.21
CA GLU A 150 -1.97 -0.25 23.19
C GLU A 150 -1.14 -1.08 22.19
N PRO A 151 -1.19 -0.77 20.88
CA PRO A 151 -0.35 -1.41 19.89
C PRO A 151 1.14 -1.04 20.10
N GLY A 152 2.02 -2.00 19.87
CA GLY A 152 3.47 -1.80 20.01
C GLY A 152 4.15 -1.42 18.70
N CYS A 153 5.32 -0.78 18.78
CA CYS A 153 6.16 -0.52 17.62
C CYS A 153 6.63 -1.83 16.97
N ARG A 154 6.65 -1.89 15.64
CA ARG A 154 7.09 -3.08 14.90
C ARG A 154 8.56 -3.47 15.14
N ALA A 155 9.43 -2.49 15.40
CA ALA A 155 10.85 -2.72 15.56
C ALA A 155 11.22 -3.01 17.02
N CYS A 156 10.95 -2.07 17.93
CA CYS A 156 11.37 -2.20 19.34
C CYS A 156 10.26 -2.72 20.28
N GLY A 157 9.01 -2.83 19.84
CA GLY A 157 7.90 -3.24 20.68
C GLY A 157 7.36 -2.18 21.65
N ALA A 158 7.96 -0.98 21.72
CA ALA A 158 7.51 0.08 22.61
C ALA A 158 6.07 0.53 22.28
N PRO A 159 5.25 0.88 23.29
CA PRO A 159 3.87 1.31 23.07
C PRO A 159 3.83 2.55 22.17
N LEU A 160 2.92 2.53 21.20
CA LEU A 160 2.65 3.66 20.33
C LEU A 160 1.56 4.53 20.96
N PRO A 161 1.69 5.87 20.87
CA PRO A 161 0.65 6.76 21.38
C PRO A 161 -0.65 6.51 20.60
N GLU A 162 -1.74 6.29 21.32
CA GLU A 162 -3.06 6.26 20.71
C GLU A 162 -3.39 7.62 20.11
N ALA A 163 -3.82 7.61 18.86
CA ALA A 163 -4.39 8.78 18.24
C ALA A 163 -5.65 9.19 19.02
N PRO A 164 -5.82 10.48 19.38
CA PRO A 164 -7.07 10.92 19.97
C PRO A 164 -8.22 10.63 19.01
N ALA A 165 -9.23 9.88 19.47
CA ALA A 165 -10.38 9.44 18.65
C ALA A 165 -11.09 10.58 17.90
N ALA A 166 -10.95 11.82 18.38
CA ALA A 166 -11.51 13.02 17.77
C ALA A 166 -10.84 13.45 16.44
N GLN A 167 -9.64 12.98 16.11
CA GLN A 167 -8.87 13.48 14.94
C GLN A 167 -8.90 12.54 13.72
N GLY A 168 -9.82 11.59 13.72
CA GLY A 168 -10.01 10.62 12.64
C GLY A 168 -9.01 9.46 12.68
N VAL A 169 -9.20 8.49 11.78
CA VAL A 169 -8.39 7.27 11.71
C VAL A 169 -6.93 7.64 11.36
N GLN A 170 -6.05 7.57 12.36
CA GLN A 170 -4.61 7.74 12.16
C GLN A 170 -4.05 6.45 11.54
N LEU A 171 -3.53 6.55 10.32
CA LEU A 171 -3.08 5.39 9.55
C LEU A 171 -1.71 4.89 10.04
N SER A 172 -0.83 5.78 10.50
CA SER A 172 0.51 5.44 10.99
C SER A 172 0.94 6.33 12.16
N ALA A 173 1.82 5.77 12.99
CA ALA A 173 2.49 6.47 14.08
C ALA A 173 4.00 6.21 14.03
N VAL A 174 4.78 7.23 14.35
CA VAL A 174 6.24 7.13 14.48
C VAL A 174 6.58 6.82 15.93
N CYS A 175 7.34 5.76 16.17
CA CYS A 175 7.77 5.40 17.50
C CYS A 175 8.71 6.46 18.09
N GLY A 176 8.38 7.00 19.27
CA GLY A 176 9.23 7.97 19.97
C GLY A 176 10.59 7.43 20.42
N TYR A 177 10.75 6.11 20.48
CA TYR A 177 11.98 5.46 20.94
C TYR A 177 12.98 5.22 19.80
N CYS A 178 12.59 4.40 18.83
CA CYS A 178 13.47 3.98 17.73
C CYS A 178 13.25 4.78 16.43
N GLY A 179 12.25 5.67 16.39
CA GLY A 179 11.90 6.43 15.19
C GLY A 179 11.28 5.62 14.06
N THR A 180 11.07 4.31 14.27
CA THR A 180 10.46 3.45 13.25
C THR A 180 8.97 3.80 13.13
N GLU A 181 8.52 4.05 11.90
CA GLU A 181 7.10 4.20 11.58
C GLU A 181 6.37 2.86 11.82
N SER A 182 5.11 2.88 12.20
CA SER A 182 4.28 1.68 12.35
C SER A 182 2.86 2.01 11.92
N LEU A 183 2.28 1.16 11.09
CA LEU A 183 0.89 1.31 10.63
C LEU A 183 -0.05 0.93 11.77
N LEU A 184 -0.97 1.82 12.14
CA LEU A 184 -1.95 1.62 13.21
C LEU A 184 -3.30 1.06 12.74
N ILE A 185 -3.46 0.82 11.43
CA ILE A 185 -4.72 0.33 10.87
C ILE A 185 -5.07 -1.01 11.54
N GLU A 186 -6.19 -1.04 12.26
CA GLU A 186 -6.87 -2.27 12.66
C GLU A 186 -7.33 -2.98 11.39
N VAL A 187 -6.44 -3.77 10.83
CA VAL A 187 -6.82 -4.67 9.75
C VAL A 187 -7.46 -5.90 10.43
N PRO A 188 -8.63 -6.37 9.97
CA PRO A 188 -9.29 -7.55 10.51
C PRO A 188 -8.31 -8.71 10.63
N THR A 189 -7.95 -9.04 11.87
CA THR A 189 -6.80 -9.91 12.17
C THR A 189 -6.99 -11.33 11.66
N GLU A 190 -8.23 -11.78 11.48
CA GLU A 190 -8.54 -13.12 10.99
C GLU A 190 -8.13 -13.32 9.53
N HIS A 191 -8.48 -12.36 8.64
CA HIS A 191 -8.09 -12.42 7.23
C HIS A 191 -6.59 -12.26 7.04
N LEU A 192 -5.95 -11.39 7.84
CA LEU A 192 -4.51 -11.20 7.75
C LEU A 192 -3.71 -12.39 8.27
N ARG A 193 -4.20 -13.19 9.22
CA ARG A 193 -3.43 -14.35 9.71
C ARG A 193 -3.30 -15.43 8.64
N ALA A 194 -4.36 -15.65 7.85
CA ALA A 194 -4.32 -16.53 6.69
C ALA A 194 -3.38 -15.96 5.62
N GLU A 195 -3.57 -14.68 5.23
CA GLU A 195 -2.74 -14.04 4.22
C GLU A 195 -1.27 -13.89 4.63
N ARG A 196 -0.96 -13.70 5.92
CA ARG A 196 0.41 -13.53 6.42
C ARG A 196 1.23 -14.81 6.33
N ARG A 197 0.63 -15.99 6.56
CA ARG A 197 1.34 -17.27 6.40
C ARG A 197 1.71 -17.52 4.94
N ASP A 198 0.83 -17.15 4.01
CA ASP A 198 1.09 -17.24 2.57
C ASP A 198 2.05 -16.13 2.08
N ALA A 199 1.95 -14.92 2.65
CA ALA A 199 2.82 -13.79 2.34
C ALA A 199 4.27 -14.02 2.81
N GLN A 200 4.48 -14.61 4.00
CA GLN A 200 5.84 -14.87 4.51
C GLN A 200 6.58 -15.93 3.69
N ARG A 201 5.89 -17.00 3.27
CA ARG A 201 6.50 -17.98 2.35
C ARG A 201 6.81 -17.35 1.00
N SER A 202 5.95 -16.45 0.53
CA SER A 202 6.13 -15.84 -0.78
C SER A 202 7.12 -14.68 -0.78
N LEU A 203 7.36 -13.91 0.29
CA LEU A 203 8.22 -12.70 0.24
C LEU A 203 9.65 -12.96 -0.25
N ALA A 204 10.28 -14.07 0.17
CA ALA A 204 11.60 -14.47 -0.32
C ALA A 204 11.58 -14.92 -1.79
N GLU A 205 10.50 -15.57 -2.22
CA GLU A 205 10.29 -15.94 -3.63
C GLU A 205 9.83 -14.75 -4.50
N VAL A 206 9.20 -13.76 -3.88
CA VAL A 206 8.51 -12.63 -4.51
C VAL A 206 9.47 -11.52 -4.84
N SER A 207 10.53 -11.26 -4.06
CA SER A 207 11.59 -10.33 -4.45
C SER A 207 12.27 -10.76 -5.76
N ASP A 208 12.61 -12.04 -5.88
CA ASP A 208 13.18 -12.62 -7.09
C ASP A 208 12.16 -12.70 -8.23
N ALA A 209 10.89 -13.00 -7.93
CA ALA A 209 9.83 -12.99 -8.93
C ALA A 209 9.45 -11.58 -9.40
N LEU A 210 9.62 -10.54 -8.58
CA LEU A 210 9.40 -9.13 -8.91
C LEU A 210 10.37 -8.66 -9.98
N GLY A 211 11.66 -8.97 -9.81
CA GLY A 211 12.69 -8.64 -10.80
C GLY A 211 12.39 -9.28 -12.17
N ARG A 212 11.97 -10.56 -12.15
CA ARG A 212 11.53 -11.25 -13.37
C ARG A 212 10.24 -10.67 -13.94
N ARG A 213 9.27 -10.29 -13.11
CA ARG A 213 7.96 -9.76 -13.55
C ARG A 213 8.00 -8.33 -14.07
N LEU A 214 8.87 -7.47 -13.53
CA LEU A 214 9.06 -6.12 -14.08
C LEU A 214 9.62 -6.19 -15.52
N ARG A 215 10.47 -7.18 -15.81
CA ARG A 215 10.90 -7.49 -17.18
C ARG A 215 9.72 -7.93 -18.06
N TRP A 216 8.81 -8.76 -17.55
CA TRP A 216 7.62 -9.15 -18.31
C TRP A 216 6.61 -8.00 -18.49
N MET A 217 6.46 -7.10 -17.51
CA MET A 217 5.58 -5.94 -17.62
C MET A 217 6.10 -4.93 -18.65
N THR A 218 7.42 -4.72 -18.71
CA THR A 218 8.03 -3.87 -19.75
C THR A 218 7.86 -4.48 -21.13
N VAL A 219 8.03 -5.81 -21.28
CA VAL A 219 7.73 -6.52 -22.53
C VAL A 219 6.24 -6.40 -22.89
N GLY A 220 5.34 -6.57 -21.94
CA GLY A 220 3.89 -6.44 -22.16
C GLY A 220 3.47 -5.02 -22.55
N LEU A 221 4.04 -4.00 -21.93
CA LEU A 221 3.79 -2.59 -22.27
C LEU A 221 4.28 -2.27 -23.68
N LEU A 222 5.50 -2.71 -24.02
CA LEU A 222 6.04 -2.55 -25.37
C LEU A 222 5.20 -3.29 -26.41
N GLY A 223 4.72 -4.50 -26.09
CA GLY A 223 3.80 -5.26 -26.93
C GLY A 223 2.47 -4.53 -27.13
N ALA A 224 1.90 -3.94 -26.08
CA ALA A 224 0.68 -3.15 -26.16
C ALA A 224 0.86 -1.92 -27.05
N LEU A 225 1.96 -1.15 -26.86
CA LEU A 225 2.29 0.00 -27.70
C LEU A 225 2.49 -0.40 -29.17
N ALA A 226 3.20 -1.51 -29.42
CA ALA A 226 3.39 -2.03 -30.76
C ALA A 226 2.05 -2.45 -31.41
N SER A 227 1.18 -3.13 -30.66
CA SER A 227 -0.14 -3.52 -31.15
C SER A 227 -1.03 -2.31 -31.46
N ALA A 228 -1.00 -1.28 -30.61
CA ALA A 228 -1.72 -0.03 -30.86
C ALA A 228 -1.21 0.67 -32.13
N ALA A 229 0.12 0.75 -32.29
CA ALA A 229 0.73 1.33 -33.50
C ALA A 229 0.34 0.56 -34.77
N LEU A 230 0.32 -0.79 -34.72
CA LEU A 230 -0.09 -1.63 -35.85
C LEU A 230 -1.58 -1.44 -36.19
N VAL A 231 -2.45 -1.37 -35.19
CA VAL A 231 -3.89 -1.12 -35.40
C VAL A 231 -4.10 0.27 -35.99
N SER A 232 -3.41 1.30 -35.50
CA SER A 232 -3.46 2.65 -36.06
C SER A 232 -2.97 2.68 -37.52
N ALA A 233 -1.86 1.99 -37.83
CA ALA A 233 -1.34 1.91 -39.19
C ALA A 233 -2.32 1.19 -40.14
N ALA A 234 -2.93 0.08 -39.71
CA ALA A 234 -3.92 -0.65 -40.50
C ALA A 234 -5.18 0.20 -40.77
N LEU A 235 -5.64 0.97 -39.78
CA LEU A 235 -6.74 1.92 -39.94
C LEU A 235 -6.41 3.02 -40.95
N LEU A 236 -5.21 3.58 -40.90
CA LEU A 236 -4.77 4.60 -41.87
C LEU A 236 -4.72 4.05 -43.30
N VAL A 237 -4.23 2.81 -43.49
CA VAL A 237 -4.21 2.17 -44.82
C VAL A 237 -5.62 1.91 -45.33
N ALA A 238 -6.52 1.41 -44.47
CA ALA A 238 -7.91 1.16 -44.85
C ALA A 238 -8.64 2.44 -45.28
N LEU A 239 -8.37 3.58 -44.61
CA LEU A 239 -8.94 4.88 -44.95
C LEU A 239 -8.35 5.50 -46.24
N ALA A 240 -7.13 5.11 -46.64
CA ALA A 240 -6.49 5.64 -47.85
C ALA A 240 -6.93 4.93 -49.14
N VAL A 241 -7.47 3.71 -49.03
CA VAL A 241 -7.84 2.86 -50.18
C VAL A 241 -9.35 2.91 -50.49
N GLY A 242 -10.18 3.31 -49.52
CA GLY A 242 -11.63 3.49 -49.69
C GLY A 242 -11.99 4.91 -50.10
#